data_AF-A0A0K2TWE7-F1
#
_entry.id   AF-A0A0K2TWE7-F1
#
_cell.length_a   1.000
_cell.length_b   1.000
_cell.length_c   1.000
_cell.angle_alpha   90.00
_cell.angle_beta   90.00
_cell.angle_gamma   90.00
#
_symmetry.space_group_name_H-M   'P 1'
#
loop_
_entity.id
_entity.type
_entity.pdbx_description
1 polymer ?
#
loop_
_entity_poly.entity_id
_entity_poly.type
_entity_poly.pdbx_seq_one_letter_code
_entity_poly.pdbx_strand_id
1 'polypeptide(L)'
;SLNISIKNEAWNHLIKRLEKRLDKIWAKEYDNIIPEIQFQRLLHSDGQFPESIAHKIRKRGIIVIRNVVKQSEIQEEQSSLIEYIFSNQSFDENDTQKLDTILWSKPQQRLRQNSNLQKVEKALLQLFFTKNNTHLDLKTPITLVDGLRIRIPSKNKSVSNKKKMVSGQCIERWRDPAYHQVYRHLLHSQLDDYDPFEMDHRLNVGKNTISRHTTIFRFKYK
;
A
#
# COMPACT_ATOMS: atom_id res chain seq x y z
N SER A 1 22.93 23.80 9.88
CA SER A 1 23.36 22.58 10.58
C SER A 1 22.14 21.95 11.23
N LEU A 2 21.77 20.73 10.84
CA LEU A 2 20.70 19.96 11.50
C LEU A 2 21.24 19.51 12.86
N ASN A 3 20.92 20.28 13.92
CA ASN A 3 21.20 19.91 15.31
C ASN A 3 20.26 18.77 15.72
N ILE A 4 20.52 17.56 15.22
CA ILE A 4 19.79 16.36 15.59
C ILE A 4 20.46 15.82 16.86
N SER A 5 20.21 16.49 17.99
CA SER A 5 20.25 15.79 19.28
C SER A 5 18.91 15.07 19.39
N ILE A 6 18.80 13.85 18.85
CA ILE A 6 17.74 12.94 19.29
C ILE A 6 18.08 12.69 20.75
N LYS A 7 17.47 13.46 21.64
CA LYS A 7 17.53 13.18 23.07
C LYS A 7 17.06 11.73 23.22
N ASN A 8 17.88 10.90 23.85
CA ASN A 8 17.62 9.47 24.08
C ASN A 8 16.18 9.18 24.56
N GLU A 9 15.55 10.14 25.24
CA GLU A 9 14.16 10.10 25.71
C GLU A 9 13.11 9.89 24.62
N ALA A 10 13.17 10.62 23.50
CA ALA A 10 12.16 10.49 22.44
C ALA A 10 12.23 9.13 21.76
N TRP A 11 13.45 8.64 21.53
CA TRP A 11 13.71 7.31 21.01
C TRP A 11 13.25 6.22 21.98
N ASN A 12 13.56 6.35 23.27
CA ASN A 12 13.11 5.43 24.31
C ASN A 12 11.57 5.41 24.43
N HIS A 13 10.93 6.57 24.32
CA HIS A 13 9.47 6.68 24.32
C HIS A 13 8.86 5.97 23.10
N LEU A 14 9.45 6.13 21.91
CA LEU A 14 9.04 5.39 20.71
C LEU A 14 9.18 3.88 20.89
N ILE A 15 10.32 3.40 21.40
CA ILE A 15 10.55 1.97 21.66
C ILE A 15 9.46 1.41 22.56
N LYS A 16 9.20 2.05 23.72
CA LYS A 16 8.16 1.62 24.66
C LYS A 16 6.77 1.56 24.01
N ARG A 17 6.44 2.51 23.13
CA ARG A 17 5.17 2.51 22.37
C ARG A 17 5.09 1.33 21.40
N LEU A 18 6.18 1.00 20.73
CA LEU A 18 6.25 -0.12 19.79
C LEU A 18 6.19 -1.46 20.52
N GLU A 19 6.93 -1.64 21.61
CA GLU A 19 6.90 -2.84 22.46
C GLU A 19 5.50 -3.12 22.96
N LYS A 20 4.85 -2.15 23.61
CA LYS A 20 3.46 -2.29 24.08
C LYS A 20 2.50 -2.67 22.96
N ARG A 21 2.74 -2.21 21.73
CA ARG A 21 1.91 -2.55 20.58
C ARG A 21 2.19 -3.97 20.07
N LEU A 22 3.44 -4.42 20.09
CA LEU A 22 3.84 -5.78 19.76
C LEU A 22 3.30 -6.78 20.77
N ASP A 23 3.37 -6.47 22.07
CA ASP A 23 2.85 -7.31 23.15
C ASP A 23 1.37 -7.61 22.93
N LYS A 24 0.56 -6.57 22.67
CA LYS A 24 -0.87 -6.75 22.37
C LYS A 24 -1.12 -7.59 21.11
N ILE A 25 -0.23 -7.53 20.13
CA ILE A 25 -0.34 -8.34 18.91
C ILE A 25 -0.01 -9.81 19.23
N TRP A 26 1.06 -10.07 20.00
CA TRP A 26 1.49 -11.42 20.37
C TRP A 26 0.57 -12.09 21.37
N ALA A 27 0.03 -11.33 22.32
CA ALA A 27 -0.98 -11.78 23.27
C ALA A 27 -2.34 -12.09 22.62
N LYS A 28 -2.47 -11.90 21.29
CA LYS A 28 -3.72 -12.10 20.52
C LYS A 28 -4.92 -11.34 21.11
N GLU A 29 -4.67 -10.20 21.75
CA GLU A 29 -5.73 -9.33 22.27
C GLU A 29 -6.62 -8.72 21.17
N TYR A 30 -6.25 -8.93 19.90
CA TYR A 30 -7.04 -8.51 18.75
C TYR A 30 -7.59 -9.76 18.05
N ASP A 31 -8.92 -9.90 18.04
CA ASP A 31 -9.61 -10.95 17.28
C ASP A 31 -9.25 -10.94 15.80
N ASN A 32 -8.89 -9.77 15.26
CA ASN A 32 -8.43 -9.58 13.89
C ASN A 32 -7.34 -8.49 13.83
N ILE A 33 -6.07 -8.89 13.76
CA ILE A 33 -4.93 -7.95 13.66
C ILE A 33 -5.01 -7.14 12.37
N ILE A 34 -5.33 -7.82 11.26
CA ILE A 34 -5.62 -7.18 9.97
C ILE A 34 -7.13 -6.94 9.92
N PRO A 35 -7.58 -5.68 9.81
CA PRO A 35 -9.00 -5.43 9.68
C PRO A 35 -9.52 -6.05 8.37
N GLU A 36 -10.76 -6.53 8.41
CA GLU A 36 -11.41 -7.18 7.29
C GLU A 36 -12.85 -6.69 7.17
N ILE A 37 -13.31 -6.46 5.93
CA ILE A 37 -14.72 -6.14 5.63
C ILE A 37 -15.21 -6.86 4.38
N GLN A 38 -16.53 -7.03 4.27
CA GLN A 38 -17.21 -7.41 3.03
C GLN A 38 -17.39 -6.18 2.14
N PHE A 39 -17.14 -6.30 0.84
CA PHE A 39 -17.29 -5.21 -0.13
C PHE A 39 -18.70 -4.59 -0.09
N GLN A 40 -19.73 -5.39 0.16
CA GLN A 40 -21.13 -4.92 0.29
C GLN A 40 -21.27 -3.83 1.37
N ARG A 41 -20.52 -3.90 2.47
CA ARG A 41 -20.57 -2.86 3.52
C ARG A 41 -20.07 -1.51 3.02
N LEU A 42 -19.14 -1.51 2.08
CA LEU A 42 -18.66 -0.29 1.42
C LEU A 42 -19.73 0.30 0.50
N LEU A 43 -20.49 -0.56 -0.20
CA LEU A 43 -21.60 -0.14 -1.06
C LEU A 43 -22.75 0.50 -0.27
N HIS A 44 -23.08 -0.04 0.90
CA HIS A 44 -24.12 0.52 1.77
C HIS A 44 -23.77 1.88 2.40
N SER A 45 -22.49 2.27 2.33
CA SER A 45 -21.96 3.48 2.96
C SER A 45 -21.48 4.49 1.92
N ASP A 46 -22.07 4.48 0.72
CA ASP A 46 -21.72 5.35 -0.41
C ASP A 46 -20.22 5.39 -0.75
N GLY A 47 -19.53 4.26 -0.59
CA GLY A 47 -18.10 4.15 -0.86
C GLY A 47 -17.21 4.63 0.28
N GLN A 48 -17.75 4.82 1.50
CA GLN A 48 -16.97 5.20 2.68
C GLN A 48 -16.80 4.03 3.65
N PHE A 49 -15.64 3.94 4.30
CA PHE A 49 -15.45 2.97 5.37
C PHE A 49 -16.24 3.40 6.62
N PRO A 50 -16.96 2.47 7.29
CA PRO A 50 -17.51 2.74 8.62
C PRO A 50 -16.41 3.22 9.56
N GLU A 51 -16.69 4.19 10.42
CA GLU A 51 -15.64 4.85 11.23
C GLU A 51 -14.85 3.86 12.11
N SER A 52 -15.52 2.84 12.64
CA SER A 52 -14.87 1.77 13.40
C SER A 52 -13.85 0.97 12.59
N ILE A 53 -14.06 0.82 11.28
CA ILE A 53 -13.13 0.20 10.34
C ILE A 53 -12.07 1.21 9.93
N ALA A 54 -12.45 2.45 9.57
CA ALA A 54 -11.51 3.50 9.20
C ALA A 54 -10.46 3.72 10.29
N HIS A 55 -10.88 3.76 11.57
CA HIS A 55 -9.97 3.84 12.72
C HIS A 55 -8.98 2.66 12.77
N LYS A 56 -9.45 1.42 12.52
CA LYS A 56 -8.57 0.24 12.46
C LYS A 56 -7.59 0.34 11.28
N ILE A 57 -8.03 0.80 10.11
CA ILE A 57 -7.15 1.01 8.95
C ILE A 57 -6.10 2.05 9.27
N ARG A 58 -6.47 3.21 9.83
CA ARG A 58 -5.52 4.27 10.21
C ARG A 58 -4.49 3.76 11.23
N LYS A 59 -4.94 2.96 12.19
CA LYS A 59 -4.07 2.35 13.18
C LYS A 59 -3.13 1.31 12.59
N ARG A 60 -3.59 0.46 11.65
CA ARG A 60 -2.86 -0.74 11.16
C ARG A 60 -2.14 -0.55 9.82
N GLY A 61 -2.56 0.41 9.00
CA GLY A 61 -2.03 0.66 7.66
C GLY A 61 -2.35 -0.42 6.62
N ILE A 62 -3.33 -1.30 6.90
CA ILE A 62 -3.70 -2.43 6.04
C ILE A 62 -5.18 -2.78 6.23
N ILE A 63 -5.83 -3.33 5.20
CA ILE A 63 -7.21 -3.82 5.19
C ILE A 63 -7.33 -5.01 4.22
N VAL A 64 -8.21 -5.95 4.53
CA VAL A 64 -8.72 -6.96 3.58
C VAL A 64 -10.16 -6.62 3.23
N ILE A 65 -10.46 -6.52 1.93
CA ILE A 65 -11.83 -6.34 1.44
C ILE A 65 -12.22 -7.58 0.66
N ARG A 66 -13.16 -8.35 1.20
CA ARG A 66 -13.64 -9.60 0.62
C ARG A 66 -14.69 -9.32 -0.45
N ASN A 67 -14.76 -10.23 -1.41
CA ASN A 67 -15.85 -10.29 -2.39
C ASN A 67 -16.02 -9.00 -3.22
N VAL A 68 -14.90 -8.34 -3.56
CA VAL A 68 -14.89 -7.14 -4.43
C VAL A 68 -15.28 -7.51 -5.86
N VAL A 69 -14.69 -8.59 -6.38
CA VAL A 69 -14.98 -9.15 -7.70
C VAL A 69 -15.57 -10.55 -7.49
N LYS A 70 -16.55 -10.93 -8.31
CA LYS A 70 -17.17 -12.25 -8.21
C LYS A 70 -16.15 -13.33 -8.53
N GLN A 71 -16.21 -14.45 -7.81
CA GLN A 71 -15.27 -15.55 -8.01
C GLN A 71 -15.30 -16.09 -9.46
N SER A 72 -16.46 -16.16 -10.09
CA SER A 72 -16.60 -16.59 -11.49
C SER A 72 -15.88 -15.66 -12.47
N GLU A 73 -15.99 -14.34 -12.26
CA GLU A 73 -15.29 -13.34 -13.08
C GLU A 73 -13.77 -13.44 -12.89
N ILE A 74 -13.31 -13.63 -11.65
CA ILE A 74 -11.88 -13.87 -11.38
C ILE A 74 -11.38 -15.16 -12.08
N GLN A 75 -12.16 -16.23 -12.06
CA GLN A 75 -11.80 -17.48 -12.72
C GLN A 75 -11.70 -17.32 -14.24
N GLU A 76 -12.64 -16.59 -14.85
CA GLU A 76 -12.62 -16.30 -16.28
C GLU A 76 -11.38 -15.47 -16.67
N GLU A 77 -11.13 -14.37 -15.96
CA GLU A 77 -9.97 -13.51 -16.22
C GLU A 77 -8.64 -14.24 -15.95
N GLN A 78 -8.60 -15.15 -14.96
CA GLN A 78 -7.45 -16.00 -14.70
C GLN A 78 -7.19 -16.97 -15.85
N SER A 79 -8.22 -17.65 -16.36
CA SER A 79 -8.09 -18.55 -17.52
C SER A 79 -7.62 -17.79 -18.75
N SER A 80 -8.23 -16.64 -19.04
CA SER A 80 -7.83 -15.77 -20.16
C SER A 80 -6.38 -15.28 -20.03
N LEU A 81 -5.93 -14.97 -18.81
CA LEU A 81 -4.55 -14.58 -18.56
C LEU A 81 -3.58 -15.73 -18.81
N ILE A 82 -3.91 -16.93 -18.34
CA ILE A 82 -3.08 -18.12 -18.55
C ILE A 82 -2.96 -18.42 -20.04
N GLU A 83 -4.07 -18.43 -20.78
CA GLU A 83 -4.08 -18.59 -22.24
C GLU A 83 -3.20 -17.55 -22.92
N TYR A 84 -3.34 -16.27 -22.55
CA TYR A 84 -2.51 -15.20 -23.08
C TYR A 84 -1.01 -15.45 -22.85
N ILE A 85 -0.61 -15.87 -21.65
CA ILE A 85 0.80 -16.15 -21.34
C ILE A 85 1.31 -17.33 -22.20
N PHE A 86 0.51 -18.38 -22.35
CA PHE A 86 0.84 -19.55 -23.17
C PHE A 86 0.98 -19.22 -24.66
N SER A 87 0.00 -18.52 -25.24
CA SER A 87 0.02 -18.16 -26.65
C SER A 87 1.21 -17.26 -27.02
N ASN A 88 1.70 -16.46 -26.07
CA ASN A 88 2.83 -15.56 -26.28
C ASN A 88 4.17 -16.14 -25.79
N GLN A 89 4.23 -17.42 -25.43
CA GLN A 89 5.42 -18.10 -24.89
C GLN A 89 6.13 -17.27 -23.80
N SER A 90 5.35 -16.54 -23.01
CA SER A 90 5.85 -15.54 -22.07
C SER A 90 6.23 -16.15 -20.72
N PHE A 91 6.91 -17.31 -20.77
CA PHE A 91 7.45 -17.99 -19.60
C PHE A 91 8.97 -17.90 -19.61
N ASP A 92 9.54 -17.52 -18.47
CA ASP A 92 10.93 -17.82 -18.19
C ASP A 92 10.98 -19.22 -17.56
N GLU A 93 11.63 -20.18 -18.22
CA GLU A 93 11.80 -21.55 -17.71
C GLU A 93 12.44 -21.57 -16.31
N ASN A 94 13.20 -20.54 -15.96
CA ASN A 94 13.91 -20.44 -14.69
C ASN A 94 13.14 -19.67 -13.60
N ASP A 95 12.28 -18.71 -13.97
CA ASP A 95 11.49 -17.90 -13.03
C ASP A 95 10.10 -17.50 -13.55
N THR A 96 9.19 -18.48 -13.67
CA THR A 96 7.77 -18.22 -13.94
C THR A 96 7.04 -17.48 -12.82
N GLN A 97 7.69 -17.18 -11.69
CA GLN A 97 6.97 -16.64 -10.53
C GLN A 97 6.63 -15.16 -10.66
N LYS A 98 7.47 -14.37 -11.34
CA LYS A 98 7.33 -12.92 -11.41
C LYS A 98 7.35 -12.47 -12.87
N LEU A 99 6.16 -12.16 -13.39
CA LEU A 99 5.96 -11.75 -14.77
C LEU A 99 5.82 -10.22 -14.81
N ASP A 100 6.95 -9.54 -14.60
CA ASP A 100 7.00 -8.06 -14.53
C ASP A 100 6.82 -7.37 -15.90
N THR A 101 7.04 -8.11 -16.99
CA THR A 101 6.98 -7.60 -18.36
C THR A 101 5.56 -7.64 -18.96
N ILE A 102 4.67 -8.45 -18.37
CA ILE A 102 3.28 -8.55 -18.82
C ILE A 102 2.49 -7.44 -18.14
N LEU A 103 2.30 -6.36 -18.89
CA LEU A 103 1.69 -5.14 -18.38
C LEU A 103 0.30 -4.86 -18.98
N TRP A 104 0.04 -5.32 -20.21
CA TRP A 104 -1.09 -4.87 -21.02
C TRP A 104 -2.03 -5.99 -21.48
N SER A 105 -2.00 -7.15 -20.83
CA SER A 105 -2.94 -8.22 -21.16
C SER A 105 -4.39 -7.76 -20.99
N LYS A 106 -5.29 -8.24 -21.87
CA LYS A 106 -6.74 -7.96 -21.77
C LYS A 106 -7.30 -8.18 -20.35
N PRO A 107 -7.00 -9.30 -19.66
CA PRO A 107 -7.48 -9.52 -18.29
C PRO A 107 -6.97 -8.49 -17.28
N GLN A 108 -5.71 -8.05 -17.38
CA GLN A 108 -5.21 -6.96 -16.53
C GLN A 108 -5.96 -5.64 -16.78
N GLN A 109 -6.26 -5.31 -18.04
CA GLN A 109 -7.01 -4.09 -18.36
C GLN A 109 -8.44 -4.14 -17.85
N ARG A 110 -9.14 -5.26 -18.04
CA ARG A 110 -10.51 -5.44 -17.55
C ARG A 110 -10.60 -5.32 -16.03
N LEU A 111 -9.69 -5.98 -15.31
CA LEU A 111 -9.65 -5.87 -13.84
C LEU A 111 -9.32 -4.44 -13.39
N ARG A 112 -8.41 -3.71 -14.04
CA ARG A 112 -8.12 -2.30 -13.71
C ARG A 112 -9.32 -1.38 -13.96
N GLN A 113 -10.17 -1.72 -14.92
CA GLN A 113 -11.37 -0.96 -15.25
C GLN A 113 -12.62 -1.46 -14.51
N ASN A 114 -12.48 -2.47 -13.65
CA ASN A 114 -13.61 -3.02 -12.90
C ASN A 114 -14.16 -1.97 -11.93
N SER A 115 -15.46 -1.68 -12.05
CA SER A 115 -16.12 -0.63 -11.28
C SER A 115 -16.09 -0.85 -9.76
N ASN A 116 -16.06 -2.10 -9.29
CA ASN A 116 -15.95 -2.40 -7.86
C ASN A 116 -14.54 -2.11 -7.33
N LEU A 117 -13.51 -2.42 -8.11
CA LEU A 117 -12.13 -2.08 -7.76
C LEU A 117 -11.93 -0.56 -7.71
N GLN A 118 -12.48 0.19 -8.69
CA GLN A 118 -12.43 1.66 -8.67
C GLN A 118 -13.13 2.26 -7.43
N LYS A 119 -14.27 1.69 -7.01
CA LYS A 119 -14.95 2.11 -5.76
C LYS A 119 -14.08 1.86 -4.53
N VAL A 120 -13.37 0.73 -4.48
CA VAL A 120 -12.42 0.42 -3.41
C VAL A 120 -11.26 1.41 -3.40
N GLU A 121 -10.65 1.69 -4.56
CA GLU A 121 -9.55 2.65 -4.67
C GLU A 121 -9.98 4.04 -4.20
N LYS A 122 -11.15 4.51 -4.64
CA LYS A 122 -11.74 5.77 -4.19
C LYS A 122 -11.97 5.81 -2.68
N ALA A 123 -12.51 4.74 -2.10
CA ALA A 123 -12.71 4.63 -0.65
C ALA A 123 -11.39 4.72 0.13
N LEU A 124 -10.34 4.07 -0.37
CA LEU A 124 -9.01 4.09 0.25
C LEU A 124 -8.38 5.48 0.16
N LEU A 125 -8.51 6.17 -0.97
CA LEU A 125 -8.00 7.53 -1.14
C LEU A 125 -8.65 8.52 -0.17
N GLN A 126 -9.93 8.34 0.15
CA GLN A 126 -10.65 9.19 1.10
C GLN A 126 -10.22 9.02 2.57
N LEU A 127 -9.38 8.03 2.89
CA LEU A 127 -8.78 7.94 4.22
C LEU A 127 -7.68 8.98 4.45
N PHE A 128 -7.13 9.52 3.36
CA PHE A 128 -6.08 10.54 3.38
C PHE A 128 -6.68 11.93 3.45
N PHE A 129 -5.87 12.89 3.90
CA PHE A 129 -6.29 14.28 3.98
C PHE A 129 -5.11 15.23 3.77
N THR A 130 -5.46 16.49 3.53
CA THR A 130 -4.54 17.62 3.44
C THR A 130 -5.01 18.68 4.44
N LYS A 131 -4.06 19.32 5.14
CA LYS A 131 -4.35 20.40 6.10
C LYS A 131 -4.32 21.76 5.40
N ASN A 132 -3.32 21.96 4.55
CA ASN A 132 -3.22 23.13 3.71
C ASN A 132 -3.95 22.77 2.42
N ASN A 133 -4.82 23.66 1.94
CA ASN A 133 -5.64 23.46 0.74
C ASN A 133 -4.77 23.31 -0.52
N THR A 134 -4.09 22.17 -0.63
CA THR A 134 -3.24 21.78 -1.74
C THR A 134 -4.14 21.32 -2.88
N HIS A 135 -3.74 21.57 -4.12
CA HIS A 135 -4.46 21.11 -5.31
C HIS A 135 -4.33 19.59 -5.53
N LEU A 136 -4.48 18.79 -4.45
CA LEU A 136 -4.44 17.34 -4.49
C LEU A 136 -5.85 16.78 -4.58
N ASP A 137 -6.13 16.03 -5.63
CA ASP A 137 -7.36 15.26 -5.73
C ASP A 137 -7.22 13.91 -5.00
N LEU A 138 -7.94 13.76 -3.88
CA LEU A 138 -8.04 12.52 -3.10
C LEU A 138 -9.34 11.74 -3.38
N LYS A 139 -10.04 12.07 -4.46
CA LYS A 139 -11.33 11.47 -4.84
C LYS A 139 -11.26 10.68 -6.15
N THR A 140 -10.26 10.96 -6.98
CA THR A 140 -10.11 10.33 -8.30
C THR A 140 -8.91 9.37 -8.30
N PRO A 141 -9.14 8.05 -8.36
CA PRO A 141 -8.06 7.10 -8.54
C PRO A 141 -7.49 7.15 -9.96
N ILE A 142 -6.19 6.85 -10.07
CA ILE A 142 -5.48 6.78 -11.35
C ILE A 142 -4.93 5.36 -11.48
N THR A 143 -5.15 4.75 -12.64
CA THR A 143 -4.68 3.40 -12.92
C THR A 143 -3.16 3.34 -12.96
N LEU A 144 -2.57 2.56 -12.05
CA LEU A 144 -1.17 2.18 -12.12
C LEU A 144 -1.03 0.85 -12.85
N VAL A 145 -0.15 0.82 -13.85
CA VAL A 145 0.22 -0.40 -14.57
C VAL A 145 1.42 -1.02 -13.89
N ASP A 146 1.26 -2.24 -13.41
CA ASP A 146 2.30 -3.05 -12.78
C ASP A 146 2.20 -4.49 -13.32
N GLY A 147 3.27 -5.26 -13.14
CA GLY A 147 3.37 -6.65 -13.55
C GLY A 147 2.51 -7.57 -12.67
N LEU A 148 2.60 -8.87 -12.95
CA LEU A 148 1.82 -9.88 -12.26
C LEU A 148 2.71 -10.97 -11.64
N ARG A 149 2.13 -11.74 -10.72
CA ARG A 149 2.83 -12.81 -10.01
C ARG A 149 2.00 -14.08 -10.02
N ILE A 150 2.54 -15.17 -10.56
CA ILE A 150 1.91 -16.50 -10.55
C ILE A 150 2.82 -17.44 -9.78
N ARG A 151 2.40 -17.94 -8.62
CA ARG A 151 3.21 -18.91 -7.86
C ARG A 151 2.73 -20.32 -8.11
N ILE A 152 3.51 -21.09 -8.86
CA ILE A 152 3.27 -22.51 -9.07
C ILE A 152 3.71 -23.27 -7.80
N PRO A 153 2.85 -24.11 -7.19
CA PRO A 153 3.26 -24.97 -6.09
C PRO A 153 4.43 -25.86 -6.53
N SER A 154 5.57 -25.81 -5.83
CA SER A 154 6.67 -26.74 -6.05
C SER A 154 7.18 -27.29 -4.73
N LYS A 155 7.59 -28.56 -4.74
CA LYS A 155 8.06 -29.27 -3.54
C LYS A 155 9.36 -28.67 -2.95
N ASN A 156 10.17 -27.99 -3.77
CA ASN A 156 11.55 -27.61 -3.42
C ASN A 156 11.84 -26.09 -3.46
N LYS A 157 10.88 -25.22 -3.81
CA LYS A 157 11.10 -23.76 -3.73
C LYS A 157 10.47 -23.24 -2.45
N SER A 158 11.30 -22.94 -1.45
CA SER A 158 10.87 -22.13 -0.31
C SER A 158 10.22 -20.84 -0.85
N VAL A 159 9.13 -20.39 -0.21
CA VAL A 159 8.57 -19.07 -0.47
C VAL A 159 9.74 -18.10 -0.43
N SER A 160 10.05 -17.43 -1.55
CA SER A 160 11.21 -16.53 -1.54
C SER A 160 11.01 -15.55 -0.39
N ASN A 161 11.84 -15.71 0.65
CA ASN A 161 11.79 -14.93 1.86
C ASN A 161 12.36 -13.56 1.49
N LYS A 162 11.60 -12.78 0.71
CA LYS A 162 11.93 -11.39 0.46
C LYS A 162 12.01 -10.75 1.84
N LYS A 163 13.19 -10.21 2.14
CA LYS A 163 13.43 -9.47 3.38
C LYS A 163 12.31 -8.46 3.56
N LYS A 164 11.85 -8.29 4.80
CA LYS A 164 10.86 -7.27 5.15
C LYS A 164 11.42 -5.93 4.69
N MET A 165 10.74 -5.30 3.74
CA MET A 165 11.20 -4.06 3.10
C MET A 165 10.00 -3.17 2.83
N VAL A 166 10.16 -1.88 3.13
CA VAL A 166 9.23 -0.84 2.72
C VAL A 166 9.66 -0.37 1.34
N SER A 167 8.80 -0.51 0.34
CA SER A 167 9.10 -0.04 -1.01
C SER A 167 9.01 1.48 -1.13
N GLY A 168 9.58 2.00 -2.21
CA GLY A 168 9.67 3.43 -2.48
C GLY A 168 11.09 3.93 -2.25
N GLN A 169 11.21 5.22 -2.01
CA GLN A 169 12.47 5.90 -1.78
C GLN A 169 13.09 5.49 -0.44
N CYS A 170 14.39 5.27 -0.42
CA CYS A 170 15.15 4.82 0.74
C CYS A 170 15.90 6.01 1.32
N ILE A 171 17.10 6.28 0.82
CA ILE A 171 17.96 7.36 1.31
C ILE A 171 17.31 8.74 1.17
N GLU A 172 16.40 8.91 0.20
CA GLU A 172 15.72 10.17 -0.03
C GLU A 172 14.84 10.59 1.15
N ARG A 173 14.33 9.64 1.96
CA ARG A 173 13.59 10.00 3.20
C ARG A 173 14.45 10.79 4.20
N TRP A 174 15.77 10.68 4.10
CA TRP A 174 16.74 11.41 4.93
C TRP A 174 17.40 12.57 4.19
N ARG A 175 17.43 12.55 2.85
CA ARG A 175 18.13 13.56 2.03
C ARG A 175 17.22 14.61 1.42
N ASP A 176 15.99 14.24 1.06
CA ASP A 176 15.04 15.12 0.39
C ASP A 176 14.39 16.08 1.40
N PRO A 177 14.52 17.41 1.24
CA PRO A 177 13.85 18.38 2.10
C PRO A 177 12.34 18.21 2.18
N ALA A 178 11.68 17.71 1.12
CA ALA A 178 10.26 17.42 1.15
C ALA A 178 9.92 16.29 2.13
N TYR A 179 10.77 15.26 2.21
CA TYR A 179 10.60 14.20 3.22
C TYR A 179 10.85 14.70 4.64
N HIS A 180 11.75 15.67 4.84
CA HIS A 180 11.90 16.30 6.16
C HIS A 180 10.62 16.99 6.60
N GLN A 181 9.85 17.56 5.67
CA GLN A 181 8.54 18.13 5.97
C GLN A 181 7.47 17.06 6.24
N VAL A 182 7.50 15.94 5.50
CA VAL A 182 6.62 14.78 5.77
C VAL A 182 6.87 14.20 7.17
N TYR A 183 8.14 14.08 7.57
CA TYR A 183 8.53 13.49 8.85
C TYR A 183 8.87 14.53 9.91
N ARG A 184 8.49 15.81 9.73
CA ARG A 184 8.90 16.93 10.59
C ARG A 184 8.61 16.67 12.06
N HIS A 185 7.43 16.14 12.39
CA HIS A 185 7.04 15.83 13.75
C HIS A 185 7.91 14.72 14.36
N LEU A 186 8.25 13.68 13.58
CA LEU A 186 9.17 12.63 14.02
C LEU A 186 10.59 13.17 14.25
N LEU A 187 11.08 14.02 13.35
CA LEU A 187 12.43 14.60 13.43
C LEU A 187 12.58 15.57 14.63
N HIS A 188 11.48 16.19 15.08
CA HIS A 188 11.46 17.10 16.23
C HIS A 188 10.90 16.48 17.51
N SER A 189 10.86 15.14 17.60
CA SER A 189 10.39 14.40 18.79
C SER A 189 8.92 14.63 19.19
N GLN A 190 8.10 15.14 18.28
CA GLN A 190 6.65 15.35 18.43
C GLN A 190 5.88 14.14 17.90
N LEU A 191 6.08 12.95 18.49
CA LEU A 191 5.58 11.70 17.92
C LEU A 191 4.05 11.65 17.75
N ASP A 192 3.30 12.30 18.64
CA ASP A 192 1.83 12.28 18.64
C ASP A 192 1.22 13.17 17.56
N ASP A 193 1.99 14.12 17.04
CA ASP A 193 1.55 15.03 15.98
C ASP A 193 1.79 14.46 14.57
N TYR A 194 2.53 13.35 14.45
CA TYR A 194 2.77 12.69 13.16
C TYR A 194 1.57 11.84 12.73
N ASP A 195 0.92 12.25 11.64
CA ASP A 195 -0.12 11.46 10.97
C ASP A 195 0.38 10.88 9.63
N PRO A 196 0.45 9.54 9.48
CA PRO A 196 0.86 8.92 8.22
C PRO A 196 -0.12 9.17 7.05
N PHE A 197 -1.36 9.57 7.30
CA PHE A 197 -2.40 9.86 6.30
C PHE A 197 -2.43 11.33 5.84
N GLU A 198 -1.61 12.20 6.42
CA GLU A 198 -1.39 13.56 5.94
C GLU A 198 -0.60 13.54 4.62
N MET A 199 -1.10 14.27 3.61
CA MET A 199 -0.55 14.25 2.24
C MET A 199 0.17 15.53 1.82
N ASP A 200 0.06 16.63 2.57
CA ASP A 200 0.50 17.98 2.18
C ASP A 200 1.90 18.05 1.56
N HIS A 201 2.89 17.41 2.20
CA HIS A 201 4.28 17.48 1.74
C HIS A 201 4.70 16.29 0.88
N ARG A 202 3.89 15.22 0.83
CA ARG A 202 4.22 13.99 0.09
C ARG A 202 4.25 14.21 -1.42
N LEU A 203 3.51 15.20 -1.92
CA LEU A 203 3.53 15.62 -3.31
C LEU A 203 4.83 16.29 -3.77
N ASN A 204 5.61 16.83 -2.83
CA ASN A 204 6.84 17.54 -3.15
C ASN A 204 8.07 16.62 -3.14
N VAL A 205 7.90 15.38 -2.65
CA VAL A 205 8.95 14.36 -2.62
C VAL A 205 9.36 13.96 -4.03
N GLY A 206 10.65 13.85 -4.28
CA GLY A 206 11.17 13.38 -5.56
C GLY A 206 11.28 14.47 -6.64
N LYS A 207 10.77 15.69 -6.41
CA LYS A 207 10.87 16.80 -7.38
C LYS A 207 12.32 17.19 -7.71
N ASN A 208 13.24 16.95 -6.75
CA ASN A 208 14.64 17.33 -6.86
C ASN A 208 15.60 16.12 -6.98
N THR A 209 15.08 14.91 -7.18
CA THR A 209 15.88 13.68 -7.16
C THR A 209 15.92 12.99 -8.52
N ILE A 210 17.13 12.62 -8.96
CA ILE A 210 17.43 12.02 -10.28
C ILE A 210 17.01 10.52 -10.34
N SER A 211 16.64 9.93 -9.21
CA SER A 211 16.33 8.50 -9.01
C SER A 211 14.89 8.14 -9.45
N ARG A 212 14.77 7.57 -10.67
CA ARG A 212 13.51 7.19 -11.34
C ARG A 212 13.05 5.77 -11.00
N HIS A 213 12.65 5.49 -9.75
CA HIS A 213 12.13 4.15 -9.43
C HIS A 213 10.65 4.10 -9.03
N THR A 214 10.00 5.24 -8.78
CA THR A 214 8.53 5.35 -8.81
C THR A 214 8.14 6.83 -8.91
N THR A 215 7.51 7.24 -10.01
CA THR A 215 7.02 8.62 -10.22
C THR A 215 5.66 8.88 -9.56
N ILE A 216 5.03 7.84 -9.01
CA ILE A 216 3.66 7.85 -8.48
C ILE A 216 3.69 7.47 -6.99
N PHE A 217 2.97 8.20 -6.14
CA PHE A 217 2.76 7.79 -4.75
C PHE A 217 1.82 6.58 -4.72
N ARG A 218 2.26 5.46 -4.13
CA ARG A 218 1.57 4.17 -4.25
C ARG A 218 0.93 3.71 -2.95
N PHE A 219 -0.27 3.15 -3.08
CA PHE A 219 -0.81 2.15 -2.17
C PHE A 219 -0.56 0.78 -2.78
N LYS A 220 0.14 -0.11 -2.06
CA LYS A 220 0.36 -1.49 -2.54
C LYS A 220 -0.72 -2.40 -1.99
N TYR A 221 -1.54 -2.95 -2.88
CA TYR A 221 -2.33 -4.14 -2.60
C TYR A 221 -1.39 -5.36 -2.70
N LYS A 222 -1.56 -6.34 -1.81
CA LYS A 222 -0.85 -7.63 -1.85
C LYS A 222 -1.84 -8.76 -2.02
#